data_AF-A0A0D0DEP8-F1
#
_entry.id   AF-A0A0D0DEP8-F1
#
_cell.length_a   1.000
_cell.length_b   1.000
_cell.length_c   1.000
_cell.angle_alpha   90.00
_cell.angle_beta   90.00
_cell.angle_gamma   90.00
#
_symmetry.space_group_name_H-M   'P 1'
#
loop_
_entity.id
_entity.type
_entity.pdbx_description
1 polymer ?
#
loop_
_entity_poly.entity_id
_entity_poly.type
_entity_poly.pdbx_seq_one_letter_code
_entity_poly.pdbx_strand_id
1 'polypeptide(L)' 'MPDLKGHSLHIGSTLHYLLKGTPFNMVNLMGRWAGDLFTIYLCQHAIILAPYLSDCPNVMDWVTRYTMPPPH' A
#
# COMPACT_ATOMS: atom_id res chain seq x y z
N MET A 1 -21.99 -17.32 1.45
CA MET A 1 -21.52 -15.93 1.55
C MET A 1 -20.31 -15.94 2.46
N PRO A 2 -19.07 -15.87 1.93
CA PRO A 2 -17.89 -16.04 2.75
C PRO A 2 -17.75 -14.86 3.73
N ASP A 3 -17.09 -15.14 4.83
CA ASP A 3 -17.07 -14.41 6.10
C ASP A 3 -16.55 -12.96 5.98
N LEU A 4 -17.43 -12.01 5.61
CA LEU A 4 -17.10 -10.59 5.47
C LEU A 4 -16.66 -9.93 6.79
N LYS A 5 -16.98 -10.53 7.94
CA LYS A 5 -16.69 -9.99 9.27
C LYS A 5 -15.19 -10.01 9.57
N GLY A 6 -14.49 -11.09 9.22
CA GLY A 6 -13.03 -11.17 9.39
C GLY A 6 -12.26 -10.36 8.33
N HIS A 7 -12.77 -10.31 7.10
CA HIS A 7 -12.07 -9.69 5.97
C HIS A 7 -11.91 -8.17 6.12
N SER A 8 -12.97 -7.48 6.56
CA SER A 8 -12.92 -6.04 6.81
C SER A 8 -11.95 -5.66 7.93
N LEU A 9 -11.92 -6.45 9.01
CA LEU A 9 -10.95 -6.32 10.11
C LEU A 9 -9.51 -6.57 9.64
N HIS A 10 -9.31 -7.53 8.75
CA HIS A 10 -8.02 -7.86 8.18
C HIS A 10 -7.49 -6.72 7.27
N ILE A 11 -8.35 -6.16 6.42
CA ILE A 11 -8.00 -4.99 5.59
C ILE A 11 -7.76 -3.76 6.46
N GLY A 12 -8.66 -3.49 7.42
CA GLY A 12 -8.57 -2.32 8.30
C GLY A 12 -7.32 -2.35 9.18
N SER A 13 -6.94 -3.51 9.70
CA SER A 13 -5.71 -3.66 10.49
C SER A 13 -4.45 -3.47 9.63
N THR A 14 -4.42 -4.06 8.42
CA THR A 14 -3.34 -3.84 7.44
C THR A 14 -3.13 -2.35 7.17
N LEU A 15 -4.21 -1.62 6.87
CA LEU A 15 -4.16 -0.18 6.64
C LEU A 15 -3.70 0.59 7.88
N HIS A 16 -4.21 0.24 9.06
CA HIS A 16 -3.83 0.89 10.32
C HIS A 16 -2.32 0.78 10.58
N TYR A 17 -1.74 -0.41 10.42
CA TYR A 17 -0.30 -0.62 10.64
C TYR A 17 0.56 0.09 9.60
N LEU A 18 0.13 0.12 8.34
CA LEU A 18 0.82 0.87 7.29
C LEU A 18 0.82 2.38 7.58
N LEU A 19 -0.33 2.97 7.93
CA LEU A 19 -0.39 4.39 8.28
C LEU A 19 0.42 4.77 9.53
N LYS A 20 0.73 3.79 10.39
CA LYS A 20 1.63 3.96 11.54
C LYS A 20 3.12 3.85 11.20
N GLY A 21 3.47 3.64 9.93
CA GLY A 21 4.85 3.51 9.48
C GLY A 21 5.45 2.11 9.70
N THR A 22 4.61 1.09 9.92
CA THR A 22 5.10 -0.29 10.05
C THR A 22 5.66 -0.74 8.69
N PRO A 23 6.83 -1.39 8.64
CA PRO A 23 7.42 -1.83 7.38
C PRO A 23 6.53 -2.88 6.68
N PHE A 24 6.49 -2.81 5.35
CA PHE A 24 5.66 -3.65 4.49
C PHE A 24 5.80 -5.16 4.78
N ASN A 25 7.02 -5.64 5.03
CA ASN A 25 7.27 -7.05 5.33
C ASN A 25 6.59 -7.52 6.63
N MET A 26 6.52 -6.65 7.65
CA MET A 26 5.85 -6.97 8.91
C MET A 26 4.34 -7.02 8.72
N VAL A 27 3.77 -6.07 7.98
CA VAL A 27 2.34 -6.05 7.70
C VAL A 27 1.92 -7.24 6.83
N ASN A 28 2.74 -7.61 5.85
CA ASN A 28 2.56 -8.79 5.03
C ASN A 28 2.52 -10.07 5.89
N LEU A 29 3.47 -10.23 6.80
CA LEU A 29 3.53 -11.35 7.74
C LEU A 29 2.34 -11.37 8.71
N MET A 30 1.96 -10.22 9.28
CA MET A 30 0.84 -10.08 10.21
C MET A 30 -0.49 -10.43 9.54
N GLY A 31 -0.70 -9.98 8.30
CA GLY A 31 -1.89 -10.30 7.52
C GLY A 31 -1.89 -11.71 6.92
N ARG A 32 -0.77 -12.44 6.97
CA ARG A 32 -0.66 -13.77 6.32
C ARG A 32 -1.13 -13.73 4.87
N TRP A 33 -0.77 -12.66 4.15
CA TRP A 33 -1.13 -12.54 2.76
C TRP A 33 -0.44 -13.64 1.96
N ALA A 34 -1.19 -14.28 1.06
CA ALA A 34 -0.65 -15.38 0.26
C ALA A 34 -0.02 -14.85 -1.04
N GLY A 35 1.21 -15.24 -1.31
CA GLY A 35 1.92 -14.89 -2.55
C GLY A 35 1.95 -13.38 -2.81
N ASP A 36 1.58 -12.99 -4.03
CA ASP A 36 1.61 -11.60 -4.50
C ASP A 36 0.37 -10.78 -4.13
N LEU A 37 -0.58 -11.35 -3.37
CA LEU A 37 -1.84 -10.66 -3.03
C LEU A 37 -1.60 -9.35 -2.27
N PHE A 38 -0.57 -9.30 -1.42
CA PHE A 38 -0.20 -8.07 -0.72
C PHE A 38 0.28 -6.98 -1.68
N THR A 39 1.12 -7.34 -2.65
CA THR A 39 1.62 -6.43 -3.68
C THR A 39 0.50 -5.93 -4.58
N ILE A 40 -0.40 -6.83 -5.01
CA ILE A 40 -1.57 -6.47 -5.82
C ILE A 40 -2.47 -5.50 -5.03
N TYR A 41 -2.70 -5.77 -3.75
CA TYR A 41 -3.48 -4.89 -2.87
C TYR A 41 -2.85 -3.49 -2.77
N LEU A 42 -1.54 -3.39 -2.58
CA LEU A 42 -0.83 -2.11 -2.54
C LEU A 42 -0.91 -1.35 -3.88
N CYS A 43 -0.79 -2.05 -5.02
CA CYS A 43 -0.93 -1.45 -6.34
C CYS A 43 -2.36 -0.92 -6.59
N GLN A 44 -3.39 -1.67 -6.17
CA GLN A 44 -4.79 -1.24 -6.27
C GLN A 44 -5.10 -0.06 -5.34
N HIS A 45 -4.41 0.02 -4.20
CA HIS A 45 -4.57 1.07 -3.20
C HIS A 45 -3.32 1.94 -3.08
N ALA A 46 -2.76 2.37 -4.23
CA ALA A 46 -1.53 3.17 -4.30
C ALA A 46 -1.57 4.47 -3.48
N ILE A 47 -2.76 4.99 -3.17
CA ILE A 47 -2.94 6.15 -2.27
C ILE A 47 -2.32 5.89 -0.87
N ILE A 48 -2.35 4.65 -0.38
CA ILE A 48 -1.73 4.26 0.90
C ILE A 48 -0.21 4.42 0.85
N LEU A 49 0.39 4.34 -0.34
CA LEU A 49 1.83 4.50 -0.54
C LEU A 49 2.27 5.97 -0.53
N ALA A 50 1.36 6.94 -0.62
CA ALA A 50 1.70 8.37 -0.65
C ALA A 50 2.68 8.80 0.46
N PRO A 51 2.44 8.52 1.76
CA PRO A 51 3.40 8.89 2.82
C PRO A 51 4.77 8.23 2.64
N TYR A 52 4.81 6.98 2.18
CA TYR A 52 6.07 6.24 1.94
C TYR A 52 6.85 6.76 0.74
N LEU A 53 6.15 7.24 -0.29
CA LEU A 53 6.75 7.85 -1.48
C LEU A 53 7.25 9.27 -1.17
N SER A 54 6.54 10.01 -0.32
CA SER A 54 6.96 11.35 0.12
C SER A 54 8.24 11.31 0.97
N ASP A 55 8.44 10.27 1.79
CA ASP A 55 9.70 10.06 2.52
C ASP A 55 10.87 9.64 1.63
N CYS A 56 10.61 9.26 0.37
CA CYS A 56 11.62 8.84 -0.60
C CYS A 56 11.66 9.80 -1.81
N PRO A 57 12.38 10.95 -1.72
CA PRO A 57 12.40 11.96 -2.77
C PRO A 57 12.89 11.41 -4.12
N ASN A 58 13.80 10.42 -4.11
CA ASN A 58 14.29 9.76 -5.33
C ASN A 58 13.21 8.88 -6.02
N VAL A 59 12.26 8.35 -5.24
CA VAL A 59 11.15 7.54 -5.77
C VAL A 59 10.02 8.45 -6.26
N MET A 60 9.79 9.57 -5.57
CA MET A 60 8.77 10.53 -5.98
C MET A 60 9.09 11.17 -7.34
N ASP A 61 10.38 11.43 -7.63
CA ASP A 61 10.82 12.02 -8.89
C ASP A 61 10.50 11.13 -10.12
N TRP A 62 10.68 9.81 -10.04
CA TRP A 62 10.32 8.91 -11.17
C TRP A 62 8.81 8.89 -11.41
N VAL A 63 8.00 8.79 -10.35
CA VAL A 63 6.54 8.80 -10.48
C VAL A 63 6.09 10.11 -11.09
N THR A 64 6.64 11.22 -10.60
CA THR A 64 6.30 12.58 -11.06
C THR A 64 6.58 12.75 -12.56
N ARG A 65 7.73 12.24 -13.06
CA ARG A 65 8.09 12.28 -14.48
C ARG A 65 7.16 11.48 -15.40
N TYR A 66 6.64 10.35 -14.94
CA TYR A 66 5.80 9.47 -15.77
C TYR A 66 4.30 9.70 -15.63
N THR A 67 3.87 10.39 -14.57
CA THR A 67 2.43 10.56 -14.25
C THR A 67 1.92 11.97 -14.52
N MET A 68 2.79 12.98 -14.61
CA MET A 68 2.36 14.33 -14.97
C MET A 68 2.17 14.48 -16.48
N PRO A 69 1.07 15.13 -16.93
CA PRO A 69 0.92 15.48 -18.33
C PRO A 69 2.04 16.43 -18.75
N PRO A 70 2.53 16.33 -20.00
CA PRO A 70 3.59 17.20 -20.49
C PRO A 70 3.14 18.67 -20.34
N PRO A 71 4.04 19.56 -19.86
CA PRO A 71 3.72 20.99 -19.83
C PRO A 71 3.44 21.47 -21.25
N HIS A 72 2.28 22.11 -21.42
CA HIS A 72 1.79 22.69 -22.68
C HIS A 72 2.72 23.75 -23.26
#